data_AF-A0ABD3V3S4-F1
#
_entry.id   AF-A0ABD3V3S4-F1
#
_cell.length_a   1.000
_cell.length_b   1.000
_cell.length_c   1.000
_cell.angle_alpha   90.00
_cell.angle_beta   90.00
_cell.angle_gamma   90.00
#
_symmetry.space_group_name_H-M   'P 1'
#
loop_
_entity.id
_entity.type
_entity.pdbx_description
1 polymer ?
#
loop_
_entity_poly.entity_id
_entity_poly.type
_entity_poly.pdbx_seq_one_letter_code
_entity_poly.pdbx_strand_id
1 'polypeptide(L)'
;MSSLKDLVELGKQFGYDGETLRKFVQEEQAQERDQRVKEREKIALEQQAEREKTELQIAFEREKLVLEREKMVFKEKQIELEKQASREKIELEKQSKLEAIELENINMEKEYKRKCELLEAKKDGQQDTKFKGPKLPPFDDNEDNLDSYLHRFERYATIQKWQRDNWSLHLSALLKGKALNVYSRLPVNDALNYDALKEALLKRYQLTEQGFRKKFKTSKPEKGETFAQFICRTGNYF
;
A
#
# COMPACT_ATOMS: atom_id res chain seq x y z
N MET A 1 7.39 -70.21 -59.58
CA MET A 1 7.54 -70.13 -61.05
C MET A 1 8.09 -71.47 -61.51
N SER A 2 7.23 -72.32 -62.07
CA SER A 2 7.71 -73.52 -62.78
C SER A 2 8.40 -73.07 -64.06
N SER A 3 9.58 -73.61 -64.34
CA SER A 3 10.32 -73.24 -65.55
C SER A 3 9.57 -73.77 -66.79
N LEU A 4 9.78 -73.14 -67.95
CA LEU A 4 9.24 -73.63 -69.23
C LEU A 4 9.62 -75.11 -69.48
N LYS A 5 10.79 -75.53 -69.01
CA LYS A 5 11.25 -76.92 -69.12
C LYS A 5 10.41 -77.86 -68.26
N ASP A 6 10.01 -77.41 -67.07
CA ASP A 6 9.23 -78.19 -66.10
C ASP A 6 7.80 -78.41 -66.62
N LEU A 7 7.18 -77.39 -67.22
CA LEU A 7 5.87 -77.49 -67.86
C LEU A 7 5.87 -78.41 -69.09
N VAL A 8 6.96 -78.40 -69.87
CA VAL A 8 7.14 -79.27 -71.04
C VAL A 8 7.39 -80.72 -70.63
N GLU A 9 8.15 -80.98 -69.57
CA GLU A 9 8.35 -82.33 -69.00
C GLU A 9 7.06 -82.87 -68.40
N LEU A 10 6.33 -82.05 -67.66
CA LEU A 10 5.05 -82.41 -67.06
C LEU A 10 4.00 -82.76 -68.13
N GLY A 11 3.89 -81.94 -69.18
CA GLY A 11 2.98 -82.22 -70.29
C GLY A 11 3.33 -83.51 -71.06
N LYS A 12 4.63 -83.81 -71.22
CA LYS A 12 5.08 -85.10 -71.80
C LYS A 12 4.76 -86.29 -70.90
N GLN A 13 4.87 -86.15 -69.57
CA GLN A 13 4.47 -87.18 -68.60
C GLN A 13 2.96 -87.47 -68.63
N PHE A 14 2.14 -86.45 -68.88
CA PHE A 14 0.70 -86.60 -69.06
C PHE A 14 0.29 -87.14 -70.44
N GLY A 15 1.25 -87.46 -71.32
CA GLY A 15 1.00 -88.07 -72.62
C GLY A 15 0.67 -87.09 -73.75
N TYR A 16 0.88 -85.78 -73.54
CA TYR A 16 0.70 -84.78 -74.60
C TYR A 16 1.92 -84.71 -75.53
N ASP A 17 1.68 -84.62 -76.85
CA ASP A 17 2.70 -84.57 -77.89
C ASP A 17 2.48 -83.43 -78.91
N GLY A 18 3.54 -83.06 -79.62
CA GLY A 18 3.47 -82.12 -80.75
C GLY A 18 2.71 -80.81 -80.49
N GLU A 19 1.50 -80.72 -81.04
CA GLU A 19 0.63 -79.55 -80.99
C GLU A 19 -0.20 -79.47 -79.70
N THR A 20 -0.57 -80.62 -79.11
CA THR A 20 -1.33 -80.67 -77.85
C THR A 20 -0.49 -80.20 -76.66
N LEU A 21 0.79 -80.57 -76.65
CA LEU A 21 1.76 -80.10 -75.64
C LEU A 21 1.95 -78.58 -75.69
N ARG A 22 1.96 -77.96 -76.88
CA ARG A 22 2.07 -76.49 -77.02
C ARG A 22 0.84 -75.78 -76.47
N LYS A 23 -0.36 -76.30 -76.73
CA LYS A 23 -1.61 -75.74 -76.19
C LYS A 23 -1.64 -75.82 -74.67
N PHE A 24 -1.30 -76.98 -74.09
CA PHE A 24 -1.19 -77.16 -72.64
C PHE A 24 -0.24 -76.14 -72.00
N VAL A 25 0.98 -75.99 -72.53
CA VAL A 25 1.96 -75.03 -71.99
C VAL A 25 1.49 -73.58 -72.14
N GLN A 26 0.86 -73.22 -73.26
CA GLN A 26 0.33 -71.87 -73.46
C GLN A 26 -0.84 -71.54 -72.54
N GLU A 27 -1.72 -72.52 -72.28
CA GLU A 27 -2.89 -72.40 -71.43
C GLU A 27 -2.47 -72.31 -69.96
N GLU A 28 -1.54 -73.15 -69.50
CA GLU A 28 -0.94 -73.05 -68.16
C GLU A 28 -0.21 -71.72 -67.94
N GLN A 29 0.55 -71.24 -68.92
CA GLN A 29 1.18 -69.92 -68.84
C GLN A 29 0.17 -68.77 -68.84
N ALA A 30 -0.96 -68.91 -69.57
CA ALA A 30 -2.03 -67.93 -69.54
C ALA A 30 -2.70 -67.88 -68.15
N GLN A 31 -2.99 -69.04 -67.56
CA GLN A 31 -3.52 -69.14 -66.20
C GLN A 31 -2.56 -68.55 -65.15
N GLU A 32 -1.26 -68.83 -65.23
CA GLU A 32 -0.28 -68.27 -64.30
C GLU A 32 -0.13 -66.74 -64.47
N ARG A 33 -0.30 -66.21 -65.69
CA ARG A 33 -0.33 -64.75 -65.92
C ARG A 33 -1.57 -64.12 -65.32
N ASP A 34 -2.75 -64.71 -65.52
CA ASP A 34 -4.00 -64.21 -64.96
C ASP A 34 -4.00 -64.27 -63.43
N GLN A 35 -3.44 -65.33 -62.83
CA GLN A 35 -3.24 -65.42 -61.39
C GLN A 35 -2.30 -64.32 -60.88
N ARG A 36 -1.19 -64.06 -61.58
CA ARG A 36 -0.25 -62.98 -61.23
C ARG A 36 -0.88 -61.59 -61.35
N VAL A 37 -1.73 -61.36 -62.35
CA VAL A 37 -2.48 -60.10 -62.48
C VAL A 37 -3.45 -59.95 -61.31
N LYS A 38 -4.25 -60.98 -61.01
CA LYS A 38 -5.18 -60.98 -59.86
C LYS A 38 -4.47 -60.78 -58.52
N GLU A 39 -3.31 -61.40 -58.34
CA GLU A 39 -2.51 -61.25 -57.13
C GLU A 39 -1.95 -59.82 -57.00
N ARG A 40 -1.45 -59.25 -58.09
CA ARG A 40 -1.00 -57.84 -58.12
C ARG A 40 -2.15 -56.86 -57.89
N GLU A 41 -3.31 -57.09 -58.50
CA GLU A 41 -4.52 -56.30 -58.28
C GLU A 41 -4.96 -56.37 -56.82
N LYS A 42 -4.94 -57.56 -56.22
CA LYS A 42 -5.27 -57.74 -54.80
C LYS A 42 -4.29 -57.00 -53.90
N ILE A 43 -2.98 -57.12 -54.14
CA ILE A 43 -1.95 -56.41 -53.39
C ILE A 43 -2.10 -54.89 -53.56
N ALA A 44 -2.37 -54.41 -54.77
CA ALA A 44 -2.58 -52.98 -55.03
C ALA A 44 -3.82 -52.46 -54.29
N LEU A 45 -4.91 -53.24 -54.28
CA LEU A 45 -6.13 -52.90 -53.54
C LEU A 45 -5.90 -52.88 -52.03
N GLU A 46 -5.17 -53.87 -51.49
CA GLU A 46 -4.81 -53.92 -50.07
C GLU A 46 -3.91 -52.73 -49.68
N GLN A 47 -2.90 -52.41 -50.47
CA GLN A 47 -2.05 -51.25 -50.25
C GLN A 47 -2.82 -49.93 -50.35
N GLN A 48 -3.78 -49.83 -51.27
CA GLN A 48 -4.63 -48.66 -51.38
C GLN A 48 -5.54 -48.53 -50.15
N ALA A 49 -6.20 -49.60 -49.73
CA ALA A 49 -7.04 -49.59 -48.54
C ALA A 49 -6.25 -49.27 -47.26
N GLU A 50 -4.99 -49.72 -47.16
CA GLU A 50 -4.12 -49.40 -46.04
C GLU A 50 -3.67 -47.93 -46.05
N ARG A 51 -3.40 -47.35 -47.22
CA ARG A 51 -3.15 -45.91 -47.38
C ARG A 51 -4.36 -45.09 -46.99
N GLU A 52 -5.56 -45.45 -47.47
CA GLU A 52 -6.80 -44.75 -47.12
C GLU A 52 -7.08 -44.81 -45.61
N LYS A 53 -6.82 -45.96 -44.96
CA LYS A 53 -6.90 -46.07 -43.50
C LYS A 53 -5.93 -45.16 -42.77
N THR A 54 -4.67 -45.12 -43.21
CA THR A 54 -3.66 -44.26 -42.57
C THR A 54 -3.96 -42.77 -42.79
N GLU A 55 -4.42 -42.40 -43.98
CA GLU A 55 -4.87 -41.03 -44.27
C GLU A 55 -6.06 -40.61 -43.41
N LEU A 56 -7.07 -41.48 -43.25
CA LEU A 56 -8.20 -41.22 -42.36
C LEU A 56 -7.76 -41.07 -40.90
N GLN A 57 -6.82 -41.90 -40.44
CA GLN A 57 -6.29 -41.82 -39.09
C GLN A 57 -5.55 -40.50 -38.85
N ILE A 58 -4.71 -40.08 -39.80
CA ILE A 58 -4.02 -38.79 -39.75
C ILE A 58 -5.02 -37.64 -39.77
N ALA A 59 -6.06 -37.71 -40.61
CA ALA A 59 -7.10 -36.69 -40.68
C ALA A 59 -7.85 -36.55 -39.36
N PHE A 60 -8.22 -37.67 -38.73
CA PHE A 60 -8.89 -37.70 -37.43
C PHE A 60 -8.01 -37.11 -36.31
N GLU A 61 -6.72 -37.46 -36.27
CA GLU A 61 -5.78 -36.90 -35.29
C GLU A 61 -5.59 -35.39 -35.48
N ARG A 62 -5.53 -34.92 -36.73
CA ARG A 62 -5.46 -33.49 -37.04
C ARG A 62 -6.71 -32.76 -36.59
N GLU A 63 -7.89 -33.30 -36.86
CA GLU A 63 -9.16 -32.69 -36.45
C GLU A 63 -9.27 -32.62 -34.92
N LYS A 64 -8.85 -33.69 -34.22
CA LYS A 64 -8.78 -33.70 -32.76
C LYS A 64 -7.86 -32.60 -32.21
N LEU A 65 -6.69 -32.39 -32.83
CA LEU A 65 -5.75 -31.33 -32.47
C LEU A 65 -6.33 -29.92 -32.71
N VAL A 66 -7.07 -29.73 -33.81
CA VAL A 66 -7.75 -28.46 -34.10
C VAL A 66 -8.80 -28.18 -33.03
N LEU A 67 -9.64 -29.15 -32.69
CA LEU A 67 -10.67 -29.00 -31.66
C LEU A 67 -10.07 -28.70 -30.28
N GLU A 68 -8.93 -29.30 -29.95
CA GLU A 68 -8.22 -29.03 -28.70
C GLU A 68 -7.69 -27.59 -28.66
N ARG A 69 -7.11 -27.10 -29.77
CA ARG A 69 -6.69 -25.70 -29.89
C ARG A 69 -7.87 -24.73 -29.76
N GLU A 70 -8.99 -25.02 -30.39
CA GLU A 70 -10.20 -24.19 -30.29
C GLU A 70 -10.72 -24.11 -28.84
N LYS A 71 -10.71 -25.24 -28.11
CA LYS A 71 -11.05 -25.27 -26.67
C LYS A 71 -10.09 -24.42 -25.84
N MET A 72 -8.79 -24.47 -26.13
CA MET A 72 -7.79 -23.66 -25.46
C MET A 72 -8.00 -22.16 -25.71
N VAL A 73 -8.25 -21.77 -26.96
CA VAL A 73 -8.56 -20.38 -27.34
C VAL A 73 -9.84 -19.90 -26.67
N PHE A 74 -10.88 -20.73 -26.62
CA PHE A 74 -12.13 -20.39 -25.93
C PHE A 74 -11.91 -20.17 -24.43
N LYS A 75 -11.14 -21.06 -23.78
CA LYS A 75 -10.77 -20.94 -22.37
C LYS A 75 -9.95 -19.69 -22.09
N GLU A 76 -8.98 -19.39 -22.95
CA GLU A 76 -8.17 -18.17 -22.85
C GLU A 76 -9.03 -16.91 -22.97
N LYS A 77 -9.97 -16.89 -23.92
CA LYS A 77 -10.93 -15.79 -24.08
C LYS A 77 -11.83 -15.61 -22.85
N GLN A 78 -12.23 -16.69 -22.18
CA GLN A 78 -12.99 -16.60 -20.93
C GLN A 78 -12.15 -15.99 -19.80
N ILE A 79 -10.89 -16.43 -19.66
CA ILE A 79 -9.95 -15.88 -18.66
C ILE A 79 -9.71 -14.39 -18.91
N GLU A 80 -9.57 -13.98 -20.17
CA GLU A 80 -9.35 -12.58 -20.53
C GLU A 80 -10.57 -11.72 -20.21
N LEU A 81 -11.78 -12.21 -20.50
CA LEU A 81 -13.02 -11.51 -20.18
C LEU A 81 -13.23 -11.37 -18.66
N GLU A 82 -12.89 -12.41 -17.89
CA GLU A 82 -12.93 -12.37 -16.42
C GLU A 82 -11.88 -11.38 -15.85
N LYS A 83 -10.66 -11.36 -16.41
CA LYS A 83 -9.64 -10.36 -16.05
C LYS A 83 -10.10 -8.96 -16.36
N GLN A 84 -10.73 -8.73 -17.51
CA GLN A 84 -11.25 -7.43 -17.89
C GLN A 84 -12.36 -6.98 -16.93
N ALA A 85 -13.34 -7.84 -16.65
CA ALA A 85 -14.40 -7.54 -15.68
C ALA A 85 -13.86 -7.25 -14.27
N SER A 86 -12.83 -8.00 -13.84
CA SER A 86 -12.15 -7.75 -12.56
C SER A 86 -11.44 -6.39 -12.53
N ARG A 87 -10.78 -6.01 -13.62
CA ARG A 87 -10.14 -4.69 -13.75
C ARG A 87 -11.16 -3.56 -13.71
N GLU A 88 -12.24 -3.67 -14.47
CA GLU A 88 -13.32 -2.67 -14.50
C GLU A 88 -13.97 -2.51 -13.12
N LYS A 89 -14.18 -3.62 -12.39
CA LYS A 89 -14.70 -3.59 -11.02
C LYS A 89 -13.77 -2.85 -10.06
N ILE A 90 -12.46 -3.13 -10.13
CA ILE A 90 -11.45 -2.45 -9.30
C ILE A 90 -11.39 -0.95 -9.64
N GLU A 91 -11.49 -0.60 -10.91
CA GLU A 91 -11.47 0.80 -11.36
C GLU A 91 -12.71 1.57 -10.89
N LEU A 92 -13.89 0.97 -11.01
CA LEU A 92 -15.14 1.56 -10.50
C LEU A 92 -15.11 1.73 -8.97
N GLU A 93 -14.57 0.74 -8.24
CA GLU A 93 -14.41 0.84 -6.78
C GLU A 93 -13.44 1.97 -6.40
N LYS A 94 -12.33 2.12 -7.14
CA LYS A 94 -11.40 3.24 -6.95
C LYS A 94 -12.06 4.59 -7.22
N GLN A 95 -12.83 4.71 -8.31
CA GLN A 95 -13.55 5.93 -8.64
C GLN A 95 -14.56 6.29 -7.55
N SER A 96 -15.39 5.33 -7.12
CA SER A 96 -16.36 5.54 -6.04
C SER A 96 -15.70 5.95 -4.71
N LYS A 97 -14.54 5.36 -4.36
CA LYS A 97 -13.77 5.78 -3.18
C LYS A 97 -13.22 7.20 -3.32
N LEU A 98 -12.73 7.57 -4.50
CA LEU A 98 -12.22 8.91 -4.76
C LEU A 98 -13.33 9.96 -4.65
N GLU A 99 -14.49 9.69 -5.27
CA GLU A 99 -15.68 10.54 -5.16
C GLU A 99 -16.16 10.67 -3.71
N ALA A 100 -16.14 9.59 -2.94
CA ALA A 100 -16.50 9.63 -1.52
C ALA A 100 -15.55 10.54 -0.71
N ILE A 101 -14.23 10.45 -0.95
CA ILE A 101 -13.22 11.32 -0.33
C ILE A 101 -13.43 12.78 -0.75
N GLU A 102 -13.72 13.03 -2.02
CA GLU A 102 -13.98 14.39 -2.52
C GLU A 102 -15.23 15.00 -1.88
N LEU A 103 -16.33 14.24 -1.77
CA LEU A 103 -17.53 14.66 -1.08
C LEU A 103 -17.28 14.93 0.41
N GLU A 104 -16.48 14.09 1.08
CA GLU A 104 -16.09 14.29 2.47
C GLU A 104 -15.27 15.58 2.63
N ASN A 105 -14.30 15.83 1.75
CA ASN A 105 -13.51 17.06 1.75
C ASN A 105 -14.37 18.30 1.53
N ILE A 106 -15.31 18.26 0.58
CA ILE A 106 -16.28 19.35 0.34
C ILE A 106 -17.14 19.58 1.57
N ASN A 107 -17.60 18.51 2.23
CA ASN A 107 -18.41 18.63 3.45
C ASN A 107 -17.60 19.24 4.59
N MET A 108 -16.37 18.77 4.79
CA MET A 108 -15.43 19.32 5.77
C MET A 108 -15.13 20.80 5.51
N GLU A 109 -14.94 21.19 4.25
CA GLU A 109 -14.71 22.59 3.87
C GLU A 109 -15.95 23.45 4.13
N LYS A 110 -17.15 22.95 3.84
CA LYS A 110 -18.42 23.62 4.19
C LYS A 110 -18.59 23.77 5.69
N GLU A 111 -18.28 22.72 6.47
CA GLU A 111 -18.33 22.79 7.93
C GLU A 111 -17.30 23.78 8.49
N TYR A 112 -16.08 23.78 7.94
CA TYR A 112 -15.04 24.73 8.31
C TYR A 112 -15.47 26.17 8.00
N LYS A 113 -16.02 26.39 6.80
CA LYS A 113 -16.54 27.70 6.39
C LYS A 113 -17.69 28.17 7.28
N ARG A 114 -18.65 27.29 7.59
CA ARG A 114 -19.75 27.58 8.53
C ARG A 114 -19.22 27.89 9.93
N LYS A 115 -18.19 27.19 10.38
CA LYS A 115 -17.54 27.45 11.67
C LYS A 115 -16.81 28.79 11.69
N CYS A 116 -16.13 29.16 10.60
CA CYS A 116 -15.53 30.48 10.42
C CYS A 116 -16.60 31.58 10.40
N GLU A 117 -17.67 31.42 9.63
CA GLU A 117 -18.81 32.36 9.59
C GLU A 117 -19.48 32.49 10.97
N LEU A 118 -19.62 31.39 11.73
CA LEU A 118 -20.10 31.44 13.12
C LEU A 118 -19.12 32.15 14.07
N LEU A 119 -17.80 32.03 13.85
CA LEU A 119 -16.80 32.76 14.62
C LEU A 119 -16.80 34.26 14.25
N GLU A 120 -17.03 34.60 12.99
CA GLU A 120 -17.15 35.98 12.52
C GLU A 120 -18.47 36.62 12.98
N ALA A 121 -19.60 35.91 12.90
CA ALA A 121 -20.87 36.37 13.47
C ALA A 121 -20.82 36.51 15.01
N LYS A 122 -19.98 35.70 15.68
CA LYS A 122 -19.68 35.89 17.11
C LYS A 122 -18.76 37.09 17.37
N LYS A 123 -17.95 37.55 16.41
CA LYS A 123 -17.18 38.81 16.53
C LYS A 123 -18.07 40.05 16.44
N ASP A 124 -19.20 39.98 15.74
CA ASP A 124 -20.19 41.08 15.71
C ASP A 124 -21.09 41.12 16.97
N GLY A 125 -21.06 40.07 17.80
CA GLY A 125 -21.84 39.97 19.05
C GLY A 125 -21.02 39.85 20.35
N GLN A 126 -19.70 39.61 20.26
CA GLN A 126 -18.79 39.70 21.38
C GLN A 126 -18.01 40.99 21.27
N GLN A 127 -18.21 41.85 22.27
CA GLN A 127 -17.33 42.98 22.56
C GLN A 127 -15.89 42.62 22.21
N ASP A 128 -15.22 43.51 21.47
CA ASP A 128 -13.76 43.58 21.39
C ASP A 128 -13.16 43.34 22.78
N THR A 129 -12.85 42.09 23.11
CA THR A 129 -11.84 41.81 24.11
C THR A 129 -10.54 42.04 23.40
N LYS A 130 -10.22 43.33 23.20
CA LYS A 130 -8.86 43.82 22.99
C LYS A 130 -7.95 42.91 23.82
N PHE A 131 -6.98 42.28 23.19
CA PHE A 131 -5.96 41.48 23.89
C PHE A 131 -5.40 42.35 25.02
N LYS A 132 -5.93 42.17 26.24
CA LYS A 132 -5.45 42.86 27.43
C LYS A 132 -4.25 42.04 27.86
N GLY A 133 -3.09 42.35 27.28
CA GLY A 133 -1.82 41.82 27.76
C GLY A 133 -1.72 41.96 29.28
N PRO A 134 -0.93 41.10 29.95
CA PRO A 134 -0.76 41.15 31.39
C PRO A 134 -0.48 42.58 31.86
N LYS A 135 -1.31 43.12 32.76
CA LYS A 135 -1.01 44.39 33.44
C LYS A 135 -0.04 44.15 34.61
N LEU A 136 1.02 43.38 34.35
CA LEU A 136 2.10 43.12 35.30
C LEU A 136 3.36 43.82 34.77
N PRO A 137 4.17 44.42 35.64
CA PRO A 137 5.50 44.88 35.26
C PRO A 137 6.31 43.69 34.73
N PRO A 138 7.07 43.83 33.63
CA PRO A 138 7.98 42.79 33.15
C PRO A 138 8.96 42.38 34.24
N PHE A 139 9.37 41.12 34.24
CA PHE A 139 10.34 40.57 35.18
C PHE A 139 11.72 41.23 35.02
N ASP A 140 12.29 41.70 36.12
CA ASP A 140 13.66 42.22 36.17
C ASP A 140 14.59 41.27 36.95
N ASP A 141 15.63 40.79 36.28
CA ASP A 141 16.63 39.88 36.84
C ASP A 141 17.39 40.45 38.06
N ASN A 142 17.45 41.77 38.22
CA ASN A 142 18.22 42.44 39.26
C ASN A 142 17.39 42.75 40.51
N GLU A 143 16.08 42.96 40.34
CA GLU A 143 15.18 43.40 41.41
C GLU A 143 14.20 42.31 41.84
N ASP A 144 13.77 41.44 40.92
CA ASP A 144 12.75 40.44 41.18
C ASP A 144 13.35 39.06 41.50
N ASN A 145 12.75 38.38 42.46
CA ASN A 145 12.93 36.93 42.61
C ASN A 145 12.01 36.19 41.64
N LEU A 146 12.59 35.39 40.73
CA LEU A 146 11.85 34.67 39.69
C LEU A 146 10.73 33.78 40.25
N ASP A 147 10.97 33.07 41.34
CA ASP A 147 9.98 32.14 41.93
C ASP A 147 8.76 32.89 42.47
N SER A 148 9.03 33.98 43.21
CA SER A 148 7.98 34.88 43.71
C SER A 148 7.22 35.58 42.57
N TYR A 149 7.93 35.94 41.50
CA TYR A 149 7.34 36.55 40.31
C TYR A 149 6.42 35.57 39.58
N LEU A 150 6.82 34.31 39.41
CA LEU A 150 6.01 33.26 38.79
C LEU A 150 4.75 32.99 39.61
N HIS A 151 4.84 32.90 40.94
CA HIS A 151 3.65 32.76 41.79
C HIS A 151 2.70 33.96 41.69
N ARG A 152 3.23 35.19 41.60
CA ARG A 152 2.41 36.38 41.35
C ARG A 152 1.70 36.28 40.00
N PHE A 153 2.39 35.84 38.95
CA PHE A 153 1.83 35.62 37.63
C PHE A 153 0.73 34.55 37.65
N GLU A 154 0.95 33.39 38.29
CA GLU A 154 -0.03 32.29 38.37
C GLU A 154 -1.31 32.72 39.09
N ARG A 155 -1.18 33.44 40.21
CA ARG A 155 -2.34 34.01 40.92
C ARG A 155 -3.08 35.01 40.06
N TYR A 156 -2.35 35.88 39.36
CA TYR A 156 -2.93 36.87 38.46
C TYR A 156 -3.69 36.20 37.30
N ALA A 157 -3.08 35.24 36.63
CA ALA A 157 -3.69 34.48 35.54
C ALA A 157 -4.93 33.69 35.99
N THR A 158 -4.90 33.15 37.20
CA THR A 158 -6.04 32.43 37.82
C THR A 158 -7.21 33.38 38.09
N ILE A 159 -6.95 34.55 38.68
CA ILE A 159 -7.99 35.57 38.94
C ILE A 159 -8.59 36.09 37.64
N GLN A 160 -7.76 36.29 36.61
CA GLN A 160 -8.21 36.71 35.28
C GLN A 160 -8.84 35.58 34.44
N LYS A 161 -8.90 34.35 34.98
CA LYS A 161 -9.47 33.15 34.34
C LYS A 161 -8.88 32.86 32.96
N TRP A 162 -7.56 33.04 32.80
CA TRP A 162 -6.88 32.71 31.55
C TRP A 162 -6.83 31.20 31.34
N GLN A 163 -7.05 30.76 30.10
CA GLN A 163 -6.84 29.37 29.68
C GLN A 163 -5.35 29.02 29.82
N ARG A 164 -5.04 27.86 30.38
CA ARG A 164 -3.66 27.43 30.69
C ARG A 164 -2.75 27.44 29.46
N ASP A 165 -3.29 27.11 28.29
CA ASP A 165 -2.58 27.13 27.00
C ASP A 165 -2.04 28.51 26.62
N ASN A 166 -2.69 29.58 27.10
CA ASN A 166 -2.27 30.96 26.83
C ASN A 166 -1.31 31.51 27.89
N TRP A 167 -1.05 30.80 28.99
CA TRP A 167 -0.20 31.29 30.07
C TRP A 167 1.25 31.47 29.60
N SER A 168 1.75 30.56 28.75
CA SER A 168 3.11 30.68 28.22
C SER A 168 3.27 31.93 27.36
N LEU A 169 2.27 32.21 26.51
CA LEU A 169 2.24 33.41 25.67
C LEU A 169 2.19 34.71 26.51
N HIS A 170 1.41 34.73 27.58
CA HIS A 170 1.35 35.90 28.46
C HIS A 170 2.63 36.06 29.30
N LEU A 171 3.22 34.95 29.75
CA LEU A 171 4.48 34.99 30.48
C LEU A 171 5.61 35.49 29.59
N SER A 172 5.72 35.02 28.34
CA SER A 172 6.80 35.43 27.43
C SER A 172 6.82 36.94 27.17
N ALA A 173 5.65 37.58 27.12
CA ALA A 173 5.52 39.03 26.98
C ALA A 173 6.06 39.82 28.20
N LEU A 174 6.20 39.16 29.36
CA LEU A 174 6.72 39.74 30.60
C LEU A 174 8.20 39.41 30.84
N LEU A 175 8.80 38.54 30.04
CA LEU A 175 10.21 38.18 30.21
C LEU A 175 11.12 39.17 29.50
N LYS A 176 12.25 39.50 30.14
CA LYS A 176 13.33 40.32 29.56
C LYS A 176 14.67 39.65 29.81
N GLY A 177 15.72 40.14 29.14
CA GLY A 177 17.10 39.80 29.44
C GLY A 177 17.37 38.29 29.44
N LYS A 178 17.87 37.76 30.56
CA LYS A 178 18.28 36.35 30.65
C LYS A 178 17.09 35.39 30.59
N ALA A 179 15.91 35.79 31.08
CA ALA A 179 14.71 34.97 31.06
C ALA A 179 14.16 34.83 29.63
N LEU A 180 14.17 35.92 28.87
CA LEU A 180 13.76 35.89 27.46
C LEU A 180 14.70 35.01 26.61
N ASN A 181 16.01 35.03 26.92
CA ASN A 181 16.98 34.14 26.27
C ASN A 181 16.74 32.65 26.56
N VAL A 182 16.11 32.32 27.69
CA VAL A 182 15.68 30.93 27.98
C VAL A 182 14.53 30.58 27.05
N TYR A 183 13.49 31.41 27.02
CA TYR A 183 12.32 31.23 26.16
C TYR A 183 12.73 31.04 24.68
N SER A 184 13.65 31.87 24.16
CA SER A 184 14.09 31.79 22.76
C SER A 184 14.91 30.54 22.41
N ARG A 185 15.44 29.82 23.41
CA ARG A 185 16.25 28.61 23.21
C ARG A 185 15.44 27.32 23.38
N LEU A 186 14.19 27.42 23.86
CA LEU A 186 13.31 26.27 24.00
C LEU A 186 12.74 25.85 22.64
N PRO A 187 12.52 24.55 22.40
CA PRO A 187 11.74 24.07 21.26
C PRO A 187 10.34 24.70 21.25
N VAL A 188 9.77 24.93 20.07
CA VAL A 188 8.48 25.63 19.92
C VAL A 188 7.36 24.99 20.73
N ASN A 189 7.28 23.66 20.77
CA ASN A 189 6.28 22.92 21.54
C ASN A 189 6.43 23.15 23.06
N ASP A 190 7.67 23.21 23.56
CA ASP A 190 7.96 23.43 24.98
C ASP A 190 7.80 24.91 25.35
N ALA A 191 8.10 25.83 24.43
CA ALA A 191 7.90 27.26 24.62
C ALA A 191 6.42 27.65 24.64
N LEU A 192 5.52 26.86 24.04
CA LEU A 192 4.07 27.08 24.13
C LEU A 192 3.46 26.43 25.38
N ASN A 193 4.15 25.49 26.01
CA ASN A 193 3.71 24.86 27.25
C ASN A 193 4.23 25.63 28.49
N TYR A 194 3.31 26.15 29.30
CA TYR A 194 3.66 26.92 30.49
C TYR A 194 4.50 26.11 31.50
N ASP A 195 4.19 24.82 31.70
CA ASP A 195 4.87 24.00 32.70
C ASP A 195 6.33 23.74 32.29
N ALA A 196 6.56 23.48 30.99
CA ALA A 196 7.90 23.31 30.44
C ALA A 196 8.71 24.63 30.47
N LEU A 197 8.08 25.75 30.13
CA LEU A 197 8.72 27.08 30.23
C LEU A 197 9.08 27.43 31.67
N LYS A 198 8.16 27.20 32.63
CA LYS A 198 8.38 27.43 34.06
C LYS A 198 9.58 26.62 34.56
N GLU A 199 9.64 25.34 34.22
CA GLU A 199 10.74 24.46 34.64
C GLU A 199 12.08 24.93 34.08
N ALA A 200 12.13 25.31 32.80
CA ALA A 200 13.35 25.81 32.18
C ALA A 200 13.85 27.12 32.80
N LEU A 201 12.92 28.03 33.12
CA LEU A 201 13.24 29.29 33.81
C LEU A 201 13.80 29.01 35.21
N LEU A 202 13.15 28.16 36.01
CA LEU A 202 13.64 27.82 37.37
C LEU A 202 15.03 27.18 37.33
N LYS A 203 15.27 26.27 36.39
CA LYS A 203 16.59 25.64 36.18
C LYS A 203 17.68 26.66 35.86
N ARG A 204 17.42 27.62 34.97
CA ARG A 204 18.42 28.63 34.56
C ARG A 204 18.84 29.55 35.70
N TYR A 205 17.92 29.89 36.61
CA TYR A 205 18.17 30.80 37.73
C TYR A 205 18.68 30.10 38.99
N GLN A 206 19.09 28.83 38.87
CA GLN A 206 19.61 28.01 39.97
C GLN A 206 18.61 27.90 41.14
N LEU A 207 17.32 27.98 40.85
CA LEU A 207 16.23 27.67 41.79
C LEU A 207 15.97 26.16 41.73
N THR A 208 17.03 25.39 41.87
CA THR A 208 17.01 23.93 42.01
C THR A 208 17.18 23.58 43.49
N GLU A 209 16.86 22.35 43.89
CA GLU A 209 16.88 21.91 45.29
C GLU A 209 18.19 22.26 46.03
N GLN A 210 19.34 22.17 45.34
CA GLN A 210 20.64 22.54 45.89
C GLN A 210 20.82 24.07 46.06
N GLY A 211 20.26 24.87 45.15
CA GLY A 211 20.27 26.33 45.21
C GLY A 211 19.39 26.88 46.33
N PHE A 212 18.20 26.31 46.52
CA PHE A 212 17.32 26.63 47.65
C PHE A 212 17.95 26.26 49.01
N ARG A 213 18.57 25.07 49.14
CA ARG A 213 19.31 24.67 50.35
C ARG A 213 20.45 25.65 50.69
N LYS A 214 21.18 26.15 49.68
CA LYS A 214 22.27 27.12 49.88
C LYS A 214 21.73 28.50 50.29
N LYS A 215 20.64 28.97 49.66
CA LYS A 215 19.98 30.24 50.00
C LYS A 215 19.35 30.22 51.39
N PHE A 216 18.72 29.11 51.80
CA PHE A 216 18.19 28.94 53.15
C PHE A 216 19.32 29.02 54.19
N LYS A 217 20.41 28.28 54.01
CA LYS A 217 21.56 28.27 54.94
C LYS A 217 22.27 29.62 55.09
N THR A 218 22.19 30.47 54.06
CA THR A 218 22.88 31.78 54.03
C THR A 218 21.94 32.96 54.31
N SER A 219 20.63 32.73 54.38
CA SER A 219 19.64 33.77 54.65
C SER A 219 19.67 34.24 56.10
N LYS A 220 19.64 35.56 56.28
CA LYS A 220 19.48 36.22 57.57
C LYS A 220 18.23 37.11 57.52
N PRO A 221 17.61 37.41 58.68
CA PRO A 221 16.51 38.38 58.74
C PRO A 221 16.94 39.74 58.19
N GLU A 222 16.12 40.33 57.33
CA GLU A 222 16.38 41.66 56.77
C GLU A 222 16.01 42.77 57.76
N LYS A 223 16.62 43.96 57.63
CA LYS A 223 16.35 45.09 58.53
C LYS A 223 14.90 45.56 58.37
N GLY A 224 14.06 45.28 59.37
CA GLY A 224 12.63 45.61 59.38
C GLY A 224 11.70 44.42 59.09
N GLU A 225 12.24 43.24 58.84
CA GLU A 225 11.47 42.00 58.68
C GLU A 225 11.05 41.43 60.03
N THR A 226 9.76 41.15 60.21
CA THR A 226 9.27 40.44 61.41
C THR A 226 9.61 38.95 61.34
N PHE A 227 9.70 38.28 62.48
CA PHE A 227 10.01 36.85 62.52
C PHE A 227 9.01 36.01 61.70
N ALA A 228 7.72 36.38 61.70
CA ALA A 228 6.70 35.71 60.89
C ALA A 228 6.92 35.89 59.37
N GLN A 229 7.35 37.08 58.93
CA GLN A 229 7.70 37.34 57.53
C GLN A 229 8.95 36.57 57.10
N PHE A 230 9.95 36.48 57.99
CA PHE A 230 11.15 35.68 57.76
C PHE A 230 10.83 34.19 57.59
N ILE A 231 9.95 33.63 58.44
CA ILE A 231 9.52 32.23 58.33
C ILE A 231 8.69 32.00 57.05
N CYS A 232 7.80 32.93 56.69
CA CYS A 232 7.01 32.82 55.46
C CYS A 232 7.90 32.90 54.20
N ARG A 233 8.90 33.79 54.20
CA ARG A 233 9.87 33.93 53.11
C ARG A 233 10.77 32.70 52.97
N THR A 234 11.27 32.18 54.09
CA THR A 234 12.14 30.99 54.10
C THR A 234 11.37 29.68 53.88
N GLY A 235 10.06 29.66 54.18
CA GLY A 235 9.16 28.56 53.87
C GLY A 235 8.96 28.32 52.38
N ASN A 236 9.13 29.34 51.54
CA ASN A 236 9.09 29.22 50.07
C ASN A 236 10.37 28.59 49.48
N TYR A 237 11.36 28.22 50.31
CA TYR A 237 12.58 27.53 49.86
C TYR A 237 12.49 25.99 49.98
N PHE A 238 11.35 25.46 50.42
CA PHE A 238 11.07 24.02 50.59
C PHE A 238 9.99 23.54 49.63
#